data_AF-A0A0L7KDP0-F1
#
_entry.id   AF-A0A0L7KDP0-F1
#
_cell.length_a   1.000
_cell.length_b   1.000
_cell.length_c   1.000
_cell.angle_alpha   90.00
_cell.angle_beta   90.00
_cell.angle_gamma   90.00
#
_symmetry.space_group_name_H-M   'P 1'
#
loop_
_entity.id
_entity.type
_entity.pdbx_description
1 polymer ?
#
loop_
_entity_poly.entity_id
_entity_poly.type
_entity_poly.pdbx_seq_one_letter_code
_entity_poly.pdbx_strand_id
1 'polypeptide(L)'
;MKRTDDKIYVDINNEEEYKNLFDDKNDILYIIDIYTRWCGPCIFTFEMINKIYKNNLIFSENVKLFSICAQTVSSLKNYDNNCKPFYIILKNGEIIQQIQGCNIPLIFSFIDEHLMNKKIN
;
A
#
# COMPACT_ATOMS: atom_id res chain seq x y z
N MET A 1 -28.16 8.85 7.31
CA MET A 1 -27.40 7.63 7.59
C MET A 1 -26.05 7.75 6.89
N LYS A 2 -25.02 8.24 7.58
CA LYS A 2 -23.66 8.32 7.00
C LYS A 2 -23.17 6.88 6.86
N ARG A 3 -22.93 6.41 5.63
CA ARG A 3 -22.10 5.22 5.44
C ARG A 3 -20.78 5.54 6.11
N THR A 4 -20.43 4.82 7.16
CA THR A 4 -19.06 4.78 7.64
C THR A 4 -18.28 4.18 6.47
N ASP A 5 -17.56 5.00 5.71
CA ASP A 5 -16.71 4.50 4.62
C ASP A 5 -15.65 3.62 5.28
N ASP A 6 -15.78 2.30 5.13
CA ASP A 6 -14.79 1.34 5.61
C ASP A 6 -13.43 1.72 5.03
N LYS A 7 -12.43 1.94 5.88
CA LYS A 7 -11.05 2.19 5.45
C LYS A 7 -10.63 1.04 4.54
N ILE A 8 -10.23 1.36 3.31
CA ILE A 8 -9.78 0.36 2.32
C ILE A 8 -8.35 -0.15 2.57
N TYR A 9 -7.65 0.48 3.51
CA TYR A 9 -6.26 0.20 3.85
C TYR A 9 -6.15 -0.18 5.32
N VAL A 10 -5.15 -0.98 5.63
CA VAL A 10 -4.85 -1.44 6.99
C VAL A 10 -3.70 -0.61 7.55
N ASP A 11 -3.86 -0.13 8.78
CA ASP A 11 -2.81 0.60 9.49
C ASP A 11 -1.84 -0.38 10.14
N ILE A 12 -0.55 -0.25 9.84
CA ILE A 12 0.54 -0.99 10.50
C ILE A 12 1.23 -0.05 11.46
N ASN A 13 1.25 -0.44 12.75
CA ASN A 13 1.65 0.47 13.82
C ASN A 13 2.90 0.04 14.56
N ASN A 14 3.46 -1.14 14.27
CA ASN A 14 4.65 -1.63 14.94
C ASN A 14 5.57 -2.43 14.00
N GLU A 15 6.79 -2.66 14.49
CA GLU A 15 7.85 -3.35 13.76
C GLU A 15 7.52 -4.82 13.45
N GLU A 16 6.80 -5.50 14.33
CA GLU A 16 6.44 -6.92 14.16
C GLU A 16 5.44 -7.09 13.02
N GLU A 17 4.36 -6.30 13.02
CA GLU A 17 3.40 -6.26 11.92
C GLU A 17 4.06 -5.89 10.58
N TYR A 18 5.00 -4.93 10.59
CA TYR A 18 5.75 -4.58 9.39
C TYR A 18 6.57 -5.75 8.86
N LYS A 19 7.27 -6.49 9.73
CA LYS A 19 8.04 -7.68 9.34
C LYS A 19 7.16 -8.79 8.79
N ASN A 20 5.98 -8.99 9.39
CA ASN A 20 5.02 -10.01 8.93
C ASN A 20 4.58 -9.79 7.47
N LEU A 21 4.62 -8.56 6.95
CA LEU A 21 4.36 -8.31 5.52
C LEU A 21 5.38 -8.99 4.60
N PHE A 22 6.63 -9.12 5.05
CA PHE A 22 7.73 -9.75 4.29
C PHE A 22 7.76 -11.27 4.47
N ASP A 23 7.30 -11.76 5.62
CA ASP A 23 7.21 -13.21 5.88
C ASP A 23 6.06 -13.86 5.09
N ASP A 24 5.07 -13.07 4.69
CA ASP A 24 3.93 -13.51 3.89
C ASP A 24 4.32 -13.72 2.41
N LYS A 25 4.87 -14.90 2.13
CA LYS A 25 5.29 -15.35 0.80
C LYS A 25 4.11 -15.82 -0.04
N ASN A 26 3.21 -14.90 -0.35
CA ASN A 26 2.05 -15.13 -1.19
C ASN A 26 2.12 -14.32 -2.51
N ASP A 27 1.21 -14.63 -3.42
CA ASP A 27 1.10 -13.94 -4.72
C ASP A 27 0.08 -12.78 -4.66
N ILE A 28 0.00 -12.07 -3.53
CA ILE A 28 -0.80 -10.86 -3.36
C ILE A 28 0.14 -9.64 -3.48
N LEU A 29 -0.31 -8.61 -4.18
CA LEU A 29 0.43 -7.36 -4.32
C LEU A 29 0.12 -6.42 -3.14
N TYR A 30 1.13 -5.99 -2.42
CA TYR A 30 1.00 -5.05 -1.30
C TYR A 30 1.44 -3.66 -1.73
N ILE A 31 0.56 -2.68 -1.55
CA ILE A 31 0.83 -1.26 -1.76
C ILE A 31 0.93 -0.60 -0.39
N ILE A 32 2.13 -0.19 -0.01
CA ILE A 32 2.42 0.29 1.34
C ILE A 32 2.76 1.78 1.27
N ASP A 33 1.93 2.62 1.88
CA ASP A 33 2.20 4.05 2.04
C ASP A 33 2.94 4.31 3.36
N ILE A 34 4.20 4.72 3.25
CA ILE A 34 5.02 5.13 4.39
C ILE A 34 4.92 6.64 4.52
N TYR A 35 4.32 7.06 5.63
CA TYR A 35 4.04 8.46 5.90
C TYR A 35 4.68 8.92 7.21
N THR A 36 4.74 10.23 7.39
CA THR A 36 5.17 10.87 8.64
C THR A 36 3.96 11.29 9.46
N ARG A 37 4.00 11.17 10.79
CA ARG A 37 2.88 11.53 11.69
C ARG A 37 2.26 12.91 11.40
N TRP A 38 3.06 13.88 10.99
CA TRP A 38 2.61 15.25 10.73
C TRP A 38 1.97 15.43 9.33
N CYS A 39 2.29 14.56 8.36
CA CYS A 39 1.68 14.54 7.03
C CYS A 39 0.45 13.61 6.98
N GLY A 40 0.47 12.53 7.76
CA GLY A 40 -0.52 11.46 7.68
C GLY A 40 -0.43 10.65 6.38
N PRO A 41 -1.21 9.57 6.27
CA PRO A 41 -1.25 8.76 5.06
C PRO A 41 -1.84 9.54 3.89
N CYS A 42 -1.42 9.22 2.67
CA CYS A 42 -1.92 9.82 1.44
C CYS A 42 -3.31 9.27 1.10
N ILE A 43 -4.34 9.81 1.77
CA ILE A 43 -5.75 9.42 1.62
C ILE A 43 -6.19 9.47 0.15
N PHE A 44 -5.74 10.49 -0.59
CA PHE A 44 -6.09 10.67 -2.00
C PHE A 44 -5.73 9.48 -2.89
N THR A 45 -4.54 8.90 -2.71
CA THR A 45 -4.10 7.74 -3.50
C THR A 45 -5.01 6.54 -3.23
N PHE A 46 -5.31 6.27 -1.97
CA PHE A 46 -6.22 5.19 -1.59
C PHE A 46 -7.63 5.42 -2.12
N GLU A 47 -8.21 6.62 -1.98
CA GLU A 47 -9.52 6.92 -2.53
C GLU A 47 -9.59 6.74 -4.05
N MET A 48 -8.53 7.08 -4.78
CA MET A 48 -8.48 6.89 -6.22
C MET A 48 -8.42 5.41 -6.59
N ILE A 49 -7.62 4.61 -5.88
CA ILE A 49 -7.60 3.13 -6.02
C ILE A 49 -9.00 2.56 -5.75
N ASN A 50 -9.64 2.96 -4.65
CA ASN A 50 -11.01 2.51 -4.34
C ASN A 50 -11.96 2.86 -5.48
N LYS A 51 -11.96 4.11 -5.95
CA LYS A 51 -12.88 4.56 -7.00
C LYS A 51 -12.79 3.71 -8.27
N ILE A 52 -11.60 3.22 -8.61
CA ILE A 52 -11.36 2.43 -9.82
C ILE A 52 -11.66 0.94 -9.59
N TYR A 53 -11.23 0.38 -8.45
CA TYR A 53 -11.25 -1.07 -8.24
C TYR A 53 -12.26 -1.58 -7.22
N LYS A 54 -13.09 -0.71 -6.59
CA LYS A 54 -14.03 -1.08 -5.52
C LYS A 54 -14.91 -2.30 -5.81
N ASN A 55 -15.33 -2.47 -7.05
CA ASN A 55 -16.22 -3.56 -7.47
C ASN A 55 -15.48 -4.69 -8.20
N ASN A 56 -14.14 -4.67 -8.21
CA ASN A 56 -13.32 -5.68 -8.87
C ASN A 56 -12.93 -6.76 -7.84
N LEU A 57 -13.58 -7.92 -7.94
CA LEU A 57 -13.33 -9.06 -7.04
C LEU A 57 -11.87 -9.55 -7.08
N ILE A 58 -11.29 -9.59 -8.29
CA ILE A 58 -9.90 -10.02 -8.49
C ILE A 58 -8.97 -9.04 -7.74
N PHE A 59 -9.25 -7.74 -7.77
CA PHE A 59 -8.50 -6.76 -7.01
C PHE A 59 -8.60 -7.02 -5.50
N SER A 60 -9.81 -7.20 -4.96
CA SER A 60 -9.98 -7.42 -3.52
C SER A 60 -9.29 -8.67 -2.98
N GLU A 61 -9.12 -9.70 -3.83
CA GLU A 61 -8.45 -10.95 -3.45
C GLU A 61 -6.93 -10.88 -3.63
N ASN A 62 -6.43 -10.05 -4.55
CA ASN A 62 -5.03 -10.08 -4.99
C ASN A 62 -4.25 -8.79 -4.71
N VAL A 63 -4.88 -7.75 -4.16
CA VAL A 63 -4.19 -6.50 -3.78
C VAL A 63 -4.60 -6.09 -2.37
N LYS A 64 -3.60 -5.75 -1.54
CA LYS A 64 -3.82 -5.17 -0.21
C LYS A 64 -3.13 -3.82 -0.08
N LEU A 65 -3.80 -2.90 0.60
CA LEU A 65 -3.32 -1.54 0.83
C LEU A 65 -2.96 -1.38 2.31
N PHE A 66 -1.79 -0.82 2.58
CA PHE A 66 -1.29 -0.61 3.94
C PHE A 66 -0.82 0.83 4.13
N SER A 67 -0.99 1.35 5.34
CA SER A 67 -0.40 2.63 5.74
C SER A 67 0.50 2.43 6.95
N ILE A 68 1.68 3.04 6.95
CA ILE A 68 2.69 2.86 8.00
C ILE A 68 3.27 4.22 8.38
N CYS A 69 3.23 4.51 9.67
CA CYS A 69 3.88 5.70 10.23
C CYS A 69 5.37 5.42 10.41
N ALA A 70 6.24 6.17 9.72
CA ALA A 70 7.70 5.99 9.80
C ALA A 70 8.25 6.13 11.23
N GLN A 71 7.56 6.89 12.09
CA GLN A 71 7.92 7.08 13.49
C GLN A 71 7.59 5.89 14.40
N THR A 72 6.72 4.97 13.97
CA THR A 72 6.30 3.83 14.80
C THR A 72 7.06 2.54 14.48
N VAL A 73 7.77 2.51 13.35
CA VAL A 73 8.58 1.36 12.90
C VAL A 73 10.06 1.77 12.88
N SER A 74 10.86 1.11 13.69
CA SER A 74 12.29 1.45 13.87
C SER A 74 13.09 1.34 12.57
N SER A 75 12.77 0.35 11.73
CA SER A 75 13.41 0.14 10.42
C SER A 75 13.07 1.23 9.39
N LEU A 76 12.02 2.03 9.65
CA LEU A 76 11.54 3.08 8.74
C LEU A 76 11.89 4.50 9.20
N LYS A 77 12.63 4.66 10.30
CA LYS A 77 13.00 5.99 10.83
C LYS A 77 13.71 6.90 9.84
N ASN A 78 14.45 6.35 8.88
CA ASN A 78 15.12 7.13 7.84
C ASN A 78 14.14 7.87 6.91
N TYR A 79 12.85 7.52 6.94
CA TYR A 79 11.78 8.17 6.17
C TYR A 79 10.98 9.22 6.97
N ASP A 80 11.31 9.44 8.26
CA ASP A 80 10.66 10.42 9.17
C ASP A 80 10.87 11.89 8.75
N ASN A 81 11.81 12.16 7.85
CA ASN A 81 12.18 13.52 7.43
C ASN A 81 11.58 13.94 6.08
N ASN A 82 10.75 13.11 5.45
CA ASN A 82 10.24 13.36 4.11
C ASN A 82 8.86 14.03 4.12
N CYS A 83 8.72 15.07 3.29
CA CYS A 83 7.44 15.77 3.05
C CYS A 83 6.66 15.24 1.84
N LYS A 84 7.08 14.09 1.30
CA LYS A 84 6.52 13.48 0.09
C LYS A 84 6.09 12.06 0.44
N PRO A 85 4.97 11.57 -0.11
CA PRO A 85 4.55 10.20 0.11
C PRO A 85 5.64 9.25 -0.40
N PHE A 86 5.86 8.16 0.31
CA PHE A 86 6.82 7.13 -0.07
C PHE A 86 6.11 5.79 -0.10
N TYR A 87 6.07 5.17 -1.28
CA TYR A 87 5.41 3.89 -1.45
C TYR A 87 6.43 2.76 -1.58
N ILE A 88 6.17 1.65 -0.91
CA ILE A 88 6.79 0.36 -1.17
C ILE A 88 5.75 -0.53 -1.84
N ILE A 89 6.14 -1.10 -2.97
CA ILE A 89 5.38 -2.16 -3.63
C ILE A 89 6.07 -3.47 -3.27
N LEU A 90 5.34 -4.35 -2.57
CA LEU A 90 5.84 -5.62 -2.06
C LEU A 90 5.06 -6.77 -2.69
N LYS A 91 5.75 -7.85 -3.04
CA LYS A 91 5.13 -9.07 -3.55
C LYS A 91 5.99 -10.27 -3.14
N ASN A 92 5.35 -11.34 -2.66
CA ASN A 92 6.05 -12.57 -2.26
C ASN A 92 7.21 -12.33 -1.27
N GLY A 93 7.03 -11.41 -0.33
CA GLY A 93 8.04 -11.03 0.65
C GLY A 93 9.19 -10.17 0.12
N GLU A 94 9.19 -9.77 -1.16
CA GLU A 94 10.25 -8.98 -1.78
C GLU A 94 9.74 -7.60 -2.24
N ILE A 95 10.59 -6.59 -2.07
CA ILE A 95 10.30 -5.24 -2.57
C ILE A 95 10.54 -5.23 -4.08
N ILE A 96 9.47 -5.09 -4.84
CA ILE A 96 9.56 -5.01 -6.30
C ILE A 96 9.80 -3.58 -6.77
N GLN A 97 9.30 -2.59 -6.03
CA GLN A 97 9.47 -1.18 -6.38
C GLN A 97 9.39 -0.26 -5.15
N GLN A 98 10.16 0.82 -5.18
CA GLN A 98 10.04 1.95 -4.27
C GLN A 98 9.71 3.22 -5.05
N ILE A 99 8.74 4.01 -4.59
CA ILE A 99 8.26 5.22 -5.28
C ILE A 99 8.32 6.39 -4.31
N GLN A 100 9.13 7.39 -4.65
CA GLN A 100 9.19 8.65 -3.91
C GLN A 100 8.31 9.70 -4.58
N GLY A 101 7.41 10.30 -3.82
CA GLY A 101 6.47 11.30 -4.29
C GLY A 101 5.20 10.73 -4.91
N CYS A 102 4.38 11.64 -5.41
CA CYS A 102 3.05 11.33 -5.92
C CYS A 102 3.15 10.86 -7.39
N ASN A 103 3.52 9.60 -7.60
CA ASN A 103 3.46 8.97 -8.93
C ASN A 103 2.37 7.88 -8.95
N ILE A 104 1.12 8.33 -8.88
CA ILE A 104 -0.03 7.42 -8.85
C ILE A 104 -0.23 6.63 -10.15
N PRO A 105 0.02 7.18 -11.36
CA PRO A 105 -0.03 6.38 -12.60
C PRO A 105 0.86 5.15 -12.55
N LEU A 106 2.06 5.26 -11.97
CA LEU A 106 2.96 4.12 -11.79
C LEU A 106 2.39 3.08 -10.82
N ILE A 107 1.73 3.51 -9.73
CA ILE A 107 1.06 2.58 -8.82
C ILE A 107 -0.04 1.81 -9.57
N PHE A 108 -0.83 2.48 -10.41
CA PHE A 108 -1.85 1.82 -11.21
C PHE A 108 -1.27 0.83 -12.22
N SER A 109 -0.15 1.15 -12.88
CA SER A 109 0.45 0.19 -13.80
C SER A 109 0.86 -1.11 -13.10
N PHE A 110 1.41 -1.03 -11.88
CA PHE A 110 1.72 -2.23 -11.09
C PHE A 110 0.48 -3.03 -10.70
N ILE A 111 -0.61 -2.34 -10.31
CA ILE A 111 -1.88 -2.99 -10.00
C ILE A 111 -2.43 -3.69 -11.26
N ASP A 112 -2.56 -2.97 -12.36
CA ASP A 112 -3.14 -3.49 -13.60
C ASP A 112 -2.33 -4.65 -14.17
N GLU A 113 -1.00 -4.56 -14.18
CA GLU A 113 -0.12 -5.66 -14.59
C GLU A 113 -0.31 -6.89 -13.71
N HIS A 114 -0.35 -6.71 -12.39
CA HIS A 114 -0.57 -7.82 -11.46
C HIS A 114 -1.93 -8.49 -11.69
N LEU A 115 -3.00 -7.71 -11.84
CA LEU A 115 -4.33 -8.24 -12.10
C LEU A 115 -4.46 -8.90 -13.48
N MET A 116 -3.76 -8.39 -14.49
CA MET A 116 -3.73 -9.00 -15.82
C MET A 116 -3.09 -10.38 -15.78
N ASN A 117 -1.97 -10.53 -15.07
CA ASN A 117 -1.29 -11.82 -14.89
C ASN A 117 -2.18 -12.84 -14.15
N LYS A 118 -3.05 -12.38 -13.24
CA LYS A 118 -4.01 -13.24 -12.52
C LYS A 118 -5.18 -13.72 -13.38
N LYS A 119 -5.55 -13.00 -14.44
CA LYS A 119 -6.64 -13.42 -15.36
C LYS A 119 -6.21 -14.51 -16.34
N ILE A 120 -4.91 -14.68 -16.54
CA ILE A 120 -4.33 -15.60 -17.53
C ILE A 120 -4.08 -16.99 -16.90
N ASN A 121 -3.97 -17.05 -15.58
CA ASN A 121 -3.81 -18.28 -14.79
C ASN A 121 -5.17 -18.78 -14.27
#